data_AF-A0A081N966-F1
#
_entry.id   AF-A0A081N966-F1
#
_cell.length_a   1.000
_cell.length_b   1.000
_cell.length_c   1.000
_cell.angle_alpha   90.00
_cell.angle_beta   90.00
_cell.angle_gamma   90.00
#
_symmetry.space_group_name_H-M   'P 1'
#
loop_
_entity.id
_entity.type
_entity.pdbx_description
1 polymer ?
#
loop_
_entity_poly.entity_id
_entity_poly.type
_entity_poly.pdbx_seq_one_letter_code
_entity_poly.pdbx_strand_id
1 'polypeptide(L)'
;MEYKVEPLLSTIQEKSALKGKALRKQGIQKKERPNRPEPDHVRYPTMQSLTLVMLQEFVDSFPNITIKAILADALYGTGDFMDKAAEITGGAQVVSQLRSNQKVSNRNHSEATLKAYFSRQKGAETQLIIRGGKEEQVTMLAARLYVKAHGKRRFVIALKYEGEEDYRYLVASDMSWRHTDIARIYTLRWLVEVFIQDWKAHCGWNRLSKQQGADGSQRGVILSLLCEHMLLLHPEQFVLLKNKQAGMPAGCLIERLNAEALLATVKSVVESEDPDTELKALALALEHTLPKRESSRHMAGRDLGEQKATDSLKAHARKFKLLDAA
;
A
#
# COMPACT_ATOMS: atom_id res chain seq x y z
N MET A 1 23.28 -28.57 -0.76
CA MET A 1 23.73 -27.32 -1.42
C MET A 1 23.36 -26.19 -0.47
N GLU A 2 24.32 -25.72 0.31
CA GLU A 2 24.12 -24.72 1.35
C GLU A 2 23.85 -23.37 0.67
N TYR A 3 22.59 -22.90 0.69
CA TYR A 3 22.25 -21.57 0.21
C TYR A 3 22.87 -20.54 1.16
N LYS A 4 24.05 -20.03 0.80
CA LYS A 4 24.60 -18.82 1.41
C LYS A 4 23.69 -17.66 1.00
N VAL A 5 22.81 -17.25 1.92
CA VAL A 5 22.03 -16.02 1.78
C VAL A 5 23.03 -14.86 1.81
N GLU A 6 23.35 -14.31 0.64
CA GLU A 6 24.07 -13.06 0.58
C GLU A 6 23.25 -11.98 1.29
N PRO A 7 23.87 -11.18 2.18
CA PRO A 7 23.15 -10.11 2.85
C PRO A 7 22.67 -9.10 1.79
N LEU A 8 21.37 -8.79 1.82
CA LEU A 8 20.77 -7.72 1.01
C LEU A 8 21.62 -6.45 1.13
N LEU A 9 21.78 -5.71 0.02
CA LEU A 9 22.56 -4.46 0.00
C LEU A 9 21.95 -3.42 0.96
N SER A 10 20.64 -3.51 1.27
CA SER A 10 20.01 -2.78 2.38
C SER A 10 20.68 -3.07 3.73
N THR A 11 20.98 -4.32 4.04
CA THR A 11 21.68 -4.75 5.27
C THR A 11 23.10 -4.21 5.34
N ILE A 12 23.81 -4.15 4.21
CA ILE A 12 25.18 -3.60 4.13
C ILE A 12 25.14 -2.06 4.26
N GLN A 13 24.21 -1.40 3.58
CA GLN A 13 24.03 0.05 3.65
C GLN A 13 23.53 0.50 5.02
N GLU A 14 22.61 -0.22 5.63
CA GLU A 14 22.15 -0.01 7.01
C GLU A 14 23.31 -0.15 7.99
N LYS A 15 24.13 -1.21 7.88
CA LYS A 15 25.34 -1.35 8.70
C LYS A 15 26.30 -0.18 8.50
N SER A 16 26.52 0.28 7.26
CA SER A 16 27.37 1.45 6.98
C SER A 16 26.78 2.76 7.53
N ALA A 17 25.45 2.93 7.46
CA ALA A 17 24.74 4.11 7.94
C ALA A 17 24.65 4.15 9.47
N LEU A 18 24.47 2.98 10.11
CA LEU A 18 24.55 2.80 11.56
C LEU A 18 25.96 3.11 12.05
N LYS A 19 26.99 2.65 11.34
CA LYS A 19 28.39 3.00 11.61
C LYS A 19 28.64 4.50 11.46
N GLY A 20 28.14 5.13 10.39
CA GLY A 20 28.23 6.58 10.20
C GLY A 20 27.50 7.41 11.26
N LYS A 21 26.32 6.96 11.73
CA LYS A 21 25.58 7.57 12.85
C LYS A 21 26.33 7.40 14.18
N ALA A 22 26.93 6.25 14.42
CA ALA A 22 27.76 6.00 15.61
C ALA A 22 29.00 6.90 15.63
N LEU A 23 29.73 7.01 14.50
CA LEU A 23 30.89 7.90 14.37
C LEU A 23 30.49 9.38 14.52
N ARG A 24 29.29 9.76 14.06
CA ARG A 24 28.74 11.11 14.32
C ARG A 24 28.48 11.36 15.80
N LYS A 25 27.96 10.37 16.54
CA LYS A 25 27.75 10.48 17.99
C LYS A 25 29.07 10.55 18.75
N GLN A 26 30.14 9.95 18.23
CA GLN A 26 31.50 10.02 18.77
C GLN A 26 32.25 11.32 18.41
N GLY A 27 31.59 12.30 17.76
CA GLY A 27 32.20 13.59 17.45
C GLY A 27 33.16 13.59 16.25
N ILE A 28 33.37 12.46 15.58
CA ILE A 28 34.29 12.34 14.44
C ILE A 28 33.81 13.21 13.28
N GLN A 29 34.68 14.03 12.70
CA GLN A 29 34.30 14.96 11.65
C GLN A 29 33.88 14.23 10.37
N LYS A 30 32.98 14.82 9.57
CA LYS A 30 32.44 14.17 8.36
C LYS A 30 33.54 13.72 7.38
N LYS A 31 34.64 14.47 7.30
CA LYS A 31 35.80 14.21 6.42
C LYS A 31 36.61 12.97 6.83
N GLU A 32 36.56 12.61 8.11
CA GLU A 32 37.33 11.49 8.69
C GLU A 32 36.51 10.20 8.74
N ARG A 33 35.22 10.27 8.39
CA ARG A 33 34.36 9.09 8.34
C ARG A 33 34.63 8.34 7.02
N PRO A 34 34.67 7.00 7.04
CA PRO A 34 34.81 6.23 5.81
C PRO A 34 33.70 6.61 4.82
N ASN A 35 34.09 6.80 3.57
CA ASN A 35 33.14 7.08 2.49
C ASN A 35 32.14 5.94 2.38
N ARG A 36 30.88 6.29 2.09
CA ARG A 36 29.86 5.29 1.78
C ARG A 36 30.33 4.55 0.52
N PRO A 37 30.30 3.21 0.49
CA PRO A 37 30.64 2.47 -0.71
C PRO A 37 29.72 2.90 -1.86
N GLU A 38 30.26 2.92 -3.08
CA GLU A 38 29.47 3.19 -4.27
C GLU A 38 28.34 2.16 -4.40
N PRO A 39 27.11 2.57 -4.75
CA PRO A 39 26.02 1.63 -4.90
C PRO A 39 26.19 0.79 -6.16
N ASP A 40 26.04 -0.53 -6.03
CA ASP A 40 25.91 -1.43 -7.18
C ASP A 40 24.46 -1.42 -7.69
N HIS A 41 24.15 -0.45 -8.55
CA HIS A 41 22.82 -0.29 -9.14
C HIS A 41 22.48 -1.33 -10.22
N VAL A 42 23.47 -2.07 -10.72
CA VAL A 42 23.25 -3.16 -11.68
C VAL A 42 22.63 -4.34 -10.96
N ARG A 43 23.23 -4.74 -9.83
CA ARG A 43 22.75 -5.88 -9.04
C ARG A 43 21.59 -5.51 -8.13
N TYR A 44 21.52 -4.24 -7.68
CA TYR A 44 20.49 -3.75 -6.77
C TYR A 44 19.92 -2.42 -7.27
N PRO A 45 19.00 -2.48 -8.24
CA PRO A 45 18.37 -1.29 -8.79
C PRO A 45 17.57 -0.54 -7.72
N THR A 46 17.41 0.77 -7.91
CA THR A 46 16.59 1.58 -7.01
C THR A 46 15.11 1.39 -7.31
N MET A 47 14.24 1.70 -6.34
CA MET A 47 12.79 1.70 -6.58
C MET A 47 12.41 2.64 -7.73
N GLN A 48 13.09 3.78 -7.85
CA GLN A 48 12.88 4.73 -8.94
C GLN A 48 13.27 4.12 -10.30
N SER A 49 14.42 3.44 -10.40
CA SER A 49 14.83 2.83 -11.67
C SER A 49 13.92 1.67 -12.07
N LEU A 50 13.51 0.82 -11.12
CA LEU A 50 12.53 -0.24 -11.39
C LEU A 50 11.20 0.33 -11.86
N THR A 51 10.73 1.40 -11.21
CA THR A 51 9.46 2.05 -11.60
C THR A 51 9.53 2.65 -12.99
N LEU A 52 10.67 3.22 -13.40
CA LEU A 52 10.84 3.72 -14.78
C LEU A 52 10.82 2.60 -15.81
N VAL A 53 11.42 1.44 -15.50
CA VAL A 53 11.33 0.25 -16.37
C VAL A 53 9.88 -0.21 -16.50
N MET A 54 9.16 -0.36 -15.38
CA MET A 54 7.75 -0.75 -15.40
C MET A 54 6.87 0.26 -16.14
N LEU A 55 7.15 1.56 -16.01
CA LEU A 55 6.42 2.61 -16.71
C LEU A 55 6.66 2.54 -18.23
N GLN A 56 7.91 2.29 -18.65
CA GLN A 56 8.25 2.10 -20.06
C GLN A 56 7.53 0.86 -20.63
N GLU A 57 7.62 -0.28 -19.95
CA GLU A 57 6.93 -1.51 -20.34
C GLU A 57 5.41 -1.30 -20.47
N PHE A 58 4.81 -0.52 -19.56
CA PHE A 58 3.39 -0.19 -19.63
C PHE A 58 3.05 0.65 -20.87
N VAL A 59 3.82 1.71 -21.15
CA VAL A 59 3.58 2.57 -22.33
C VAL A 59 3.74 1.76 -23.63
N ASP A 60 4.78 0.92 -23.71
CA ASP A 60 5.05 0.08 -24.88
C ASP A 60 3.96 -0.97 -25.10
N SER A 61 3.45 -1.55 -24.02
CA SER A 61 2.39 -2.58 -24.08
C SER A 61 1.01 -1.99 -24.38
N PHE A 62 0.77 -0.73 -24.02
CA PHE A 62 -0.54 -0.09 -24.12
C PHE A 62 -0.47 1.28 -24.84
N PRO A 63 -0.03 1.32 -26.11
CA PRO A 63 0.22 2.57 -26.82
C PRO A 63 -1.04 3.43 -27.04
N ASN A 64 -2.22 2.81 -26.96
CA ASN A 64 -3.50 3.49 -27.11
C ASN A 64 -3.97 4.21 -25.83
N ILE A 65 -3.28 4.03 -24.69
CA ILE A 65 -3.62 4.70 -23.44
C ILE A 65 -2.86 6.02 -23.33
N THR A 66 -3.59 7.12 -23.33
CA THR A 66 -3.00 8.45 -23.07
C THR A 66 -2.86 8.70 -21.59
N ILE A 67 -1.62 8.75 -21.10
CA ILE A 67 -1.30 9.10 -19.71
C ILE A 67 -1.30 10.62 -19.58
N LYS A 68 -2.24 11.17 -18.80
CA LYS A 68 -2.34 12.62 -18.56
C LYS A 68 -1.43 13.09 -17.42
N ALA A 69 -1.27 12.26 -16.40
CA ALA A 69 -0.43 12.59 -15.25
C ALA A 69 0.06 11.35 -14.51
N ILE A 70 1.20 11.50 -13.83
CA ILE A 70 1.80 10.53 -12.92
C ILE A 70 1.82 11.15 -11.53
N LEU A 71 1.26 10.44 -10.55
CA LEU A 71 1.15 10.91 -9.17
C LEU A 71 1.99 10.01 -8.27
N ALA A 72 2.97 10.58 -7.60
CA ALA A 72 3.91 9.80 -6.80
C ALA A 72 4.16 10.42 -5.43
N ASP A 73 4.60 9.62 -4.47
CA ASP A 73 5.01 10.11 -3.16
C ASP A 73 6.38 10.81 -3.21
N ALA A 74 6.90 11.22 -2.05
CA ALA A 74 8.18 11.91 -1.94
C ALA A 74 9.40 11.06 -2.36
N LEU A 75 9.31 9.73 -2.39
CA LEU A 75 10.41 8.86 -2.84
C LEU A 75 10.74 9.11 -4.31
N TYR A 76 9.71 9.40 -5.09
CA TYR A 76 9.78 9.65 -6.53
C TYR A 76 9.93 11.14 -6.86
N GLY A 77 10.18 11.99 -5.87
CA GLY A 77 10.32 13.45 -6.03
C GLY A 77 11.68 13.90 -6.56
N THR A 78 12.53 13.00 -7.06
CA THR A 78 13.84 13.36 -7.60
C THR A 78 13.72 13.94 -9.02
N GLY A 79 14.63 14.85 -9.36
CA GLY A 79 14.65 15.48 -10.68
C GLY A 79 14.67 14.47 -11.83
N ASP A 80 15.61 13.52 -11.75
CA ASP A 80 15.82 12.48 -12.77
C ASP A 80 14.59 11.59 -12.96
N PHE A 81 13.93 11.17 -11.88
CA PHE A 81 12.73 10.35 -11.99
C PHE A 81 11.61 11.12 -12.67
N MET A 82 11.34 12.35 -12.19
CA MET A 82 10.25 13.16 -12.74
C MET A 82 10.44 13.46 -14.22
N ASP A 83 11.69 13.65 -14.66
CA ASP A 83 11.99 13.96 -16.06
C ASP A 83 11.85 12.76 -16.96
N LYS A 84 12.45 11.62 -16.58
CA LYS A 84 12.33 10.38 -17.34
C LYS A 84 10.88 9.91 -17.38
N ALA A 85 10.16 9.99 -16.26
CA ALA A 85 8.75 9.61 -16.21
C ALA A 85 7.89 10.48 -17.15
N ALA A 86 8.15 11.79 -17.20
CA ALA A 86 7.47 12.68 -18.15
C ALA A 86 7.83 12.34 -19.60
N GLU A 87 9.10 12.08 -19.90
CA GLU A 87 9.59 11.71 -21.23
C GLU A 87 8.95 10.42 -21.75
N ILE A 88 9.00 9.35 -20.94
CA ILE A 88 8.41 8.03 -21.25
C ILE A 88 6.93 8.16 -21.61
N THR A 89 6.22 9.08 -20.96
CA THR A 89 4.76 9.25 -21.10
C THR A 89 4.37 10.36 -22.07
N GLY A 90 5.29 10.80 -22.94
CA GLY A 90 4.98 11.79 -23.98
C GLY A 90 4.73 13.20 -23.43
N GLY A 91 5.33 13.54 -22.29
CA GLY A 91 5.21 14.84 -21.64
C GLY A 91 4.08 14.94 -20.62
N ALA A 92 3.61 13.82 -20.05
CA ALA A 92 2.59 13.85 -19.02
C ALA A 92 3.04 14.66 -17.78
N GLN A 93 2.06 15.24 -17.08
CA GLN A 93 2.32 15.99 -15.86
C GLN A 93 2.76 15.04 -14.74
N VAL A 94 3.95 15.23 -14.18
CA VAL A 94 4.44 14.41 -13.06
C VAL A 94 4.35 15.23 -11.80
N VAL A 95 3.59 14.76 -10.81
CA VAL A 95 3.39 15.43 -9.52
C VAL A 95 3.91 14.56 -8.39
N SER A 96 4.79 15.12 -7.57
CA SER A 96 5.39 14.47 -6.41
C SER A 96 5.52 15.46 -5.23
N GLN A 97 6.28 15.11 -4.20
CA GLN A 97 6.50 15.92 -3.02
C GLN A 97 7.98 16.24 -2.79
N LEU A 98 8.24 17.45 -2.28
CA LEU A 98 9.54 17.89 -1.80
C LEU A 98 9.55 18.02 -0.29
N ARG A 99 10.73 17.86 0.30
CA ARG A 99 10.93 18.14 1.74
C ARG A 99 11.00 19.64 2.00
N SER A 100 10.57 20.06 3.18
CA SER A 100 10.57 21.46 3.62
C SER A 100 11.94 22.15 3.59
N ASN A 101 13.02 21.38 3.73
CA ASN A 101 14.41 21.85 3.71
C ASN A 101 15.02 21.89 2.29
N GLN A 102 14.26 21.55 1.25
CA GLN A 102 14.74 21.58 -0.12
C GLN A 102 15.17 23.00 -0.51
N LYS A 103 16.38 23.14 -1.05
CA LYS A 103 16.91 24.44 -1.50
C LYS A 103 16.30 24.85 -2.84
N VAL A 104 15.85 26.09 -2.88
CA VAL A 104 15.25 26.72 -4.06
C VAL A 104 15.80 28.12 -4.27
N SER A 105 15.71 28.62 -5.49
CA SER A 105 15.93 30.03 -5.80
C SER A 105 14.84 30.61 -6.69
N ASN A 106 14.56 31.89 -6.48
CA ASN A 106 13.61 32.66 -7.28
C ASN A 106 14.28 33.27 -8.53
N ARG A 107 13.58 34.15 -9.24
CA ARG A 107 14.13 34.83 -10.43
C ARG A 107 15.38 35.68 -10.13
N ASN A 108 15.53 36.16 -8.91
CA ASN A 108 16.63 37.04 -8.50
C ASN A 108 17.80 36.25 -7.87
N HIS A 109 17.85 34.92 -8.09
CA HIS A 109 18.86 34.03 -7.51
C HIS A 109 18.94 34.03 -5.98
N SER A 110 17.92 34.56 -5.29
CA SER A 110 17.84 34.49 -3.83
C SER A 110 17.59 33.05 -3.41
N GLU A 111 18.56 32.44 -2.72
CA GLU A 111 18.46 31.08 -2.20
C GLU A 111 17.69 31.05 -0.88
N ALA A 112 16.81 30.06 -0.73
CA ALA A 112 16.11 29.76 0.51
C ALA A 112 15.76 28.26 0.57
N THR A 113 15.36 27.78 1.75
CA THR A 113 14.61 26.53 1.85
C THR A 113 13.15 26.76 1.44
N LEU A 114 12.43 25.71 1.05
CA LEU A 114 11.00 25.81 0.77
C LEU A 114 10.22 26.41 1.95
N LYS A 115 10.49 25.95 3.18
CA LYS A 115 9.86 26.49 4.39
C LYS A 115 10.11 28.00 4.55
N ALA A 116 11.37 28.43 4.43
CA ALA A 116 11.73 29.84 4.57
C ALA A 116 11.29 30.71 3.39
N TYR A 117 11.09 30.12 2.21
CA TYR A 117 10.57 30.83 1.04
C TYR A 117 9.08 31.12 1.19
N PHE A 118 8.29 30.08 1.49
CA PHE A 118 6.84 30.18 1.57
C PHE A 118 6.35 30.82 2.88
N SER A 119 7.15 30.85 3.95
CA SER A 119 6.80 31.58 5.18
C SER A 119 6.78 33.11 5.01
N ARG A 120 7.28 33.65 3.90
CA ARG A 120 7.37 35.10 3.64
C ARG A 120 6.03 35.71 3.23
N GLN A 121 5.06 34.89 2.83
CA GLN A 121 3.79 35.33 2.30
C GLN A 121 2.66 34.58 2.99
N LYS A 122 1.54 35.26 3.22
CA LYS A 122 0.31 34.61 3.68
C LYS A 122 -0.28 33.82 2.50
N GLY A 123 -0.61 32.55 2.74
CA GLY A 123 -1.27 31.73 1.72
C GLY A 123 -2.71 32.15 1.48
N ALA A 124 -3.21 31.77 0.31
CA ALA A 124 -4.61 31.97 -0.06
C ALA A 124 -5.45 30.83 0.51
N GLU A 125 -6.53 31.17 1.20
CA GLU A 125 -7.57 30.22 1.58
C GLU A 125 -8.37 29.84 0.34
N THR A 126 -8.58 28.55 0.13
CA THR A 126 -9.23 28.02 -1.08
C THR A 126 -9.92 26.70 -0.75
N GLN A 127 -11.07 26.47 -1.36
CA GLN A 127 -11.72 25.17 -1.35
C GLN A 127 -11.05 24.22 -2.34
N LEU A 128 -10.59 23.08 -1.84
CA LEU A 128 -10.02 22.01 -2.65
C LEU A 128 -10.99 20.83 -2.68
N ILE A 129 -11.41 20.44 -3.87
CA ILE A 129 -12.15 19.19 -4.08
C ILE A 129 -11.15 18.04 -3.99
N ILE A 130 -11.25 17.24 -2.95
CA ILE A 130 -10.45 16.02 -2.75
C ILE A 130 -11.15 14.80 -3.34
N ARG A 131 -10.49 13.63 -3.26
CA ARG A 131 -11.07 12.35 -3.70
C ARG A 131 -12.49 12.13 -3.14
N GLY A 132 -13.37 11.54 -3.95
CA GLY A 132 -14.76 11.31 -3.57
C GLY A 132 -15.66 12.55 -3.65
N GLY A 133 -15.15 13.69 -4.15
CA GLY A 133 -15.94 14.90 -4.34
C GLY A 133 -16.12 15.76 -3.09
N LYS A 134 -15.49 15.39 -1.97
CA LYS A 134 -15.50 16.18 -0.74
C LYS A 134 -14.73 17.48 -0.95
N GLU A 135 -15.30 18.58 -0.50
CA GLU A 135 -14.62 19.87 -0.44
C GLU A 135 -13.95 20.04 0.93
N GLU A 136 -12.67 20.40 0.91
CA GLU A 136 -11.88 20.69 2.10
C GLU A 136 -11.31 22.10 2.02
N GLN A 137 -11.29 22.81 3.14
CA GLN A 137 -10.63 24.09 3.24
C GLN A 137 -9.12 23.89 3.36
N VAL A 138 -8.38 24.54 2.46
CA VAL A 138 -6.91 24.50 2.44
C VAL A 138 -6.33 25.90 2.34
N THR A 139 -5.11 26.05 2.85
CA THR A 139 -4.26 27.22 2.57
C THR A 139 -3.21 26.83 1.54
N MET A 140 -3.15 27.58 0.43
CA MET A 140 -2.23 27.30 -0.67
C MET A 140 -1.36 28.51 -1.06
N LEU A 141 -0.13 28.21 -1.43
CA LEU A 141 0.82 29.11 -2.10
C LEU A 141 1.43 28.36 -3.27
N ALA A 142 1.78 29.06 -4.34
CA ALA A 142 2.42 28.42 -5.48
C ALA A 142 3.47 29.34 -6.12
N ALA A 143 4.59 28.76 -6.57
CA ALA A 143 5.65 29.50 -7.24
C ALA A 143 6.44 28.62 -8.22
N ARG A 144 6.93 29.23 -9.29
CA ARG A 144 7.85 28.60 -10.24
C ARG A 144 9.28 28.85 -9.79
N LEU A 145 9.89 27.84 -9.17
CA LEU A 145 11.16 27.95 -8.45
C LEU A 145 12.22 27.07 -9.08
N TYR A 146 13.47 27.56 -9.10
CA TYR A 146 14.60 26.72 -9.44
C TYR A 146 14.90 25.78 -8.28
N VAL A 147 14.70 24.48 -8.45
CA VAL A 147 14.92 23.47 -7.41
C VAL A 147 16.36 22.98 -7.55
N LYS A 148 17.23 23.33 -6.59
CA LYS A 148 18.68 23.13 -6.69
C LYS A 148 19.06 21.66 -6.90
N ALA A 149 18.38 20.74 -6.22
CA ALA A 149 18.62 19.30 -6.38
C ALA A 149 18.12 18.73 -7.72
N HIS A 150 17.25 19.45 -8.44
CA HIS A 150 16.76 19.03 -9.76
C HIS A 150 17.50 19.73 -10.91
N GLY A 151 18.35 20.71 -10.60
CA GLY A 151 19.06 21.49 -11.60
C GLY A 151 18.16 22.32 -12.53
N LYS A 152 16.88 22.53 -12.19
CA LYS A 152 15.95 23.28 -13.04
C LYS A 152 14.72 23.85 -12.34
N ARG A 153 13.97 24.68 -13.07
CA ARG A 153 12.70 25.25 -12.59
C ARG A 153 11.59 24.20 -12.57
N ARG A 154 10.81 24.21 -11.49
CA ARG A 154 9.61 23.40 -11.29
C ARG A 154 8.47 24.27 -10.78
N PHE A 155 7.24 23.80 -10.92
CA PHE A 155 6.11 24.42 -10.24
C PHE A 155 5.98 23.80 -8.85
N VAL A 156 6.19 24.60 -7.80
CA VAL A 156 6.10 24.15 -6.40
C VAL A 156 4.86 24.75 -5.76
N ILE A 157 4.12 23.94 -5.02
CA ILE A 157 2.89 24.32 -4.32
C ILE A 157 3.07 23.99 -2.85
N ALA A 158 2.96 24.99 -1.98
CA ALA A 158 2.82 24.79 -0.55
C ALA A 158 1.34 24.64 -0.22
N LEU A 159 0.97 23.53 0.41
CA LEU A 159 -0.41 23.18 0.74
C LEU A 159 -0.49 22.69 2.19
N LYS A 160 -1.48 23.18 2.92
CA LYS A 160 -1.84 22.66 4.24
C LYS A 160 -3.35 22.69 4.42
N TYR A 161 -3.88 21.70 5.13
CA TYR A 161 -5.30 21.63 5.48
C TYR A 161 -5.61 22.53 6.68
N GLU A 162 -6.88 22.80 6.90
CA GLU A 162 -7.35 23.47 8.12
C GLU A 162 -6.84 22.73 9.38
N GLY A 163 -6.32 23.48 10.34
CA GLY A 163 -5.70 22.93 11.57
C GLY A 163 -4.25 22.45 11.42
N GLU A 164 -3.70 22.35 10.19
CA GLU A 164 -2.28 22.02 10.00
C GLU A 164 -1.39 23.28 10.18
N GLU A 165 -0.31 23.14 10.94
CA GLU A 165 0.68 24.21 11.12
C GLU A 165 1.65 24.30 9.93
N ASP A 166 2.19 23.15 9.53
CA ASP A 166 3.24 23.04 8.52
C ASP A 166 2.69 22.76 7.11
N TYR A 167 3.28 23.41 6.11
CA TYR A 167 3.00 23.12 4.70
C TYR A 167 3.64 21.80 4.24
N ARG A 168 2.89 21.06 3.42
CA ARG A 168 3.39 20.05 2.50
C ARG A 168 3.75 20.72 1.18
N TYR A 169 4.81 20.26 0.52
CA TYR A 169 5.28 20.87 -0.72
C TYR A 169 5.10 19.90 -1.88
N LEU A 170 4.14 20.18 -2.76
CA LEU A 170 3.99 19.47 -4.03
C LEU A 170 4.96 20.07 -5.06
N VAL A 171 5.44 19.24 -5.97
CA VAL A 171 6.26 19.65 -7.11
C VAL A 171 5.71 19.03 -8.38
N ALA A 172 5.57 19.84 -9.43
CA ALA A 172 5.11 19.42 -10.74
C ALA A 172 6.18 19.64 -11.82
N SER A 173 6.21 18.74 -12.81
CA SER A 173 7.17 18.79 -13.93
C SER A 173 6.81 19.86 -14.95
N ASP A 174 5.54 19.96 -15.35
CA ASP A 174 5.00 20.94 -16.28
C ASP A 174 4.49 22.18 -15.52
N MET A 175 5.05 23.34 -15.88
CA MET A 175 4.77 24.62 -15.24
C MET A 175 3.59 25.40 -15.86
N SER A 176 2.95 24.87 -16.91
CA SER A 176 1.83 25.51 -17.61
C SER A 176 0.47 25.31 -16.90
N TRP A 177 0.33 24.25 -16.12
CA TRP A 177 -0.92 23.91 -15.41
C TRP A 177 -1.26 24.94 -14.33
N ARG A 178 -2.53 25.02 -13.92
CA ARG A 178 -2.91 25.80 -12.73
C ARG A 178 -2.50 25.03 -11.47
N HIS A 179 -2.06 25.74 -10.44
CA HIS A 179 -1.68 25.12 -9.17
C HIS A 179 -2.85 24.41 -8.48
N THR A 180 -4.08 24.92 -8.63
CA THR A 180 -5.29 24.25 -8.14
C THR A 180 -5.54 22.91 -8.82
N ASP A 181 -5.34 22.82 -10.14
CA ASP A 181 -5.48 21.57 -10.89
C ASP A 181 -4.41 20.55 -10.49
N ILE A 182 -3.17 20.99 -10.27
CA ILE A 182 -2.07 20.14 -9.77
C ILE A 182 -2.39 19.62 -8.36
N ALA A 183 -2.87 20.49 -7.45
CA ALA A 183 -3.25 20.09 -6.10
C ALA A 183 -4.40 19.08 -6.13
N ARG A 184 -5.43 19.35 -6.96
CA ARG A 184 -6.61 18.49 -7.12
C ARG A 184 -6.25 17.12 -7.67
N ILE A 185 -5.48 17.06 -8.76
CA ILE A 185 -5.08 15.77 -9.33
C ILE A 185 -4.21 14.97 -8.35
N TYR A 186 -3.35 15.63 -7.56
CA TYR A 186 -2.54 14.96 -6.56
C TYR A 186 -3.34 14.26 -5.45
N THR A 187 -4.57 14.73 -5.17
CA THR A 187 -5.47 14.04 -4.22
C THR A 187 -5.84 12.63 -4.67
N LEU A 188 -5.79 12.35 -5.99
CA LEU A 188 -6.07 11.04 -6.58
C LEU A 188 -4.92 10.04 -6.35
N ARG A 189 -3.74 10.48 -5.89
CA ARG A 189 -2.64 9.58 -5.50
C ARG A 189 -3.11 8.53 -4.49
N TRP A 190 -4.06 8.88 -3.63
CA TRP A 190 -4.62 7.98 -2.63
C TRP A 190 -5.38 6.78 -3.22
N LEU A 191 -5.79 6.81 -4.49
CA LEU A 191 -6.49 5.69 -5.13
C LEU A 191 -5.67 4.39 -5.09
N VAL A 192 -4.34 4.48 -5.19
CA VAL A 192 -3.47 3.30 -5.06
C VAL A 192 -3.52 2.69 -3.66
N GLU A 193 -3.73 3.50 -2.62
CA GLU A 193 -3.85 3.02 -1.25
C GLU A 193 -5.18 2.30 -1.03
N VAL A 194 -6.26 2.81 -1.64
CA VAL A 194 -7.57 2.13 -1.65
C VAL A 194 -7.46 0.78 -2.35
N PHE A 195 -6.86 0.75 -3.54
CA PHE A 195 -6.60 -0.50 -4.27
C PHE A 195 -5.80 -1.50 -3.42
N ILE A 196 -4.70 -1.07 -2.80
CA ILE A 196 -3.86 -1.95 -1.97
C ILE A 196 -4.64 -2.45 -0.74
N GLN A 197 -5.48 -1.61 -0.14
CA GLN A 197 -6.29 -2.00 1.03
C GLN A 197 -7.33 -3.06 0.66
N ASP A 198 -8.10 -2.84 -0.40
CA ASP A 198 -9.13 -3.76 -0.88
C ASP A 198 -8.52 -5.09 -1.32
N TRP A 199 -7.48 -5.04 -2.15
CA TRP A 199 -6.73 -6.21 -2.60
C TRP A 199 -6.24 -7.06 -1.42
N LYS A 200 -5.62 -6.43 -0.41
CA LYS A 200 -5.13 -7.15 0.78
C LYS A 200 -6.27 -7.80 1.57
N ALA A 201 -7.37 -7.08 1.76
CA ALA A 201 -8.49 -7.54 2.58
C ALA A 201 -9.27 -8.68 1.93
N HIS A 202 -9.47 -8.63 0.62
CA HIS A 202 -10.45 -9.48 -0.07
C HIS A 202 -9.83 -10.55 -0.96
N CYS A 203 -8.64 -10.31 -1.54
CA CYS A 203 -8.02 -11.22 -2.50
C CYS A 203 -6.97 -12.16 -1.89
N GLY A 204 -7.07 -12.45 -0.58
CA GLY A 204 -6.37 -13.58 0.05
C GLY A 204 -4.98 -13.29 0.63
N TRP A 205 -4.44 -12.07 0.50
CA TRP A 205 -3.09 -11.76 0.99
C TRP A 205 -3.02 -11.50 2.50
N ASN A 206 -4.04 -10.88 3.11
CA ASN A 206 -4.07 -10.59 4.55
C ASN A 206 -4.62 -11.76 5.41
N ARG A 207 -4.66 -12.98 4.87
CA ARG A 207 -5.24 -14.16 5.54
C ARG A 207 -4.20 -15.15 6.08
N LEU A 208 -2.94 -14.70 6.27
CA LEU A 208 -1.83 -15.53 6.77
C LEU A 208 -1.58 -16.79 5.92
N SER A 209 -1.86 -16.74 4.61
CA SER A 209 -1.61 -17.84 3.69
C SER A 209 -0.11 -18.16 3.63
N LYS A 210 0.28 -19.38 4.03
CA LYS A 210 1.67 -19.84 3.96
C LYS A 210 2.02 -20.19 2.52
N GLN A 211 2.79 -19.35 1.86
CA GLN A 211 3.31 -19.59 0.52
C GLN A 211 4.61 -20.39 0.60
N GLN A 212 4.82 -21.35 -0.31
CA GLN A 212 6.02 -22.18 -0.34
C GLN A 212 7.11 -21.54 -1.21
N GLY A 213 8.19 -21.08 -0.58
CA GLY A 213 9.35 -20.52 -1.27
C GLY A 213 9.06 -19.23 -2.05
N ALA A 214 10.02 -18.80 -2.86
CA ALA A 214 9.93 -17.58 -3.67
C ALA A 214 8.86 -17.72 -4.77
N ASP A 215 8.86 -18.81 -5.51
CA ASP A 215 7.92 -19.06 -6.61
C ASP A 215 6.46 -19.12 -6.14
N GLY A 216 6.19 -19.84 -5.04
CA GLY A 216 4.84 -19.89 -4.46
C GLY A 216 4.38 -18.51 -4.00
N SER A 217 5.29 -17.73 -3.41
CA SER A 217 5.00 -16.36 -2.99
C SER A 217 4.68 -15.46 -4.18
N GLN A 218 5.50 -15.49 -5.24
CA GLN A 218 5.32 -14.67 -6.44
C GLN A 218 4.03 -15.05 -7.18
N ARG A 219 3.82 -16.34 -7.47
CA ARG A 219 2.63 -16.80 -8.19
C ARG A 219 1.34 -16.53 -7.42
N GLY A 220 1.36 -16.69 -6.10
CA GLY A 220 0.23 -16.35 -5.23
C GLY A 220 -0.13 -14.87 -5.29
N VAL A 221 0.87 -13.98 -5.24
CA VAL A 221 0.66 -12.53 -5.40
C VAL A 221 0.09 -12.19 -6.78
N ILE A 222 0.65 -12.76 -7.85
CA ILE A 222 0.18 -12.53 -9.21
C ILE A 222 -1.29 -12.96 -9.37
N LEU A 223 -1.63 -14.17 -8.94
CA LEU A 223 -3.00 -14.67 -9.01
C LEU A 223 -3.97 -13.80 -8.22
N SER A 224 -3.57 -13.38 -7.02
CA SER A 224 -4.34 -12.49 -6.16
C SER A 224 -4.59 -11.13 -6.83
N LEU A 225 -3.57 -10.54 -7.48
CA LEU A 225 -3.73 -9.30 -8.23
C LEU A 225 -4.64 -9.49 -9.44
N LEU A 226 -4.54 -10.61 -10.17
CA LEU A 226 -5.44 -10.90 -11.30
C LEU A 226 -6.90 -10.97 -10.86
N CYS A 227 -7.20 -11.60 -9.72
CA CYS A 227 -8.55 -11.62 -9.16
C CYS A 227 -9.08 -10.21 -8.88
N GLU A 228 -8.27 -9.33 -8.28
CA GLU A 228 -8.65 -7.94 -8.04
C GLU A 228 -8.93 -7.19 -9.36
N HIS A 229 -8.11 -7.41 -10.39
CA HIS A 229 -8.35 -6.80 -11.70
C HIS A 229 -9.65 -7.32 -12.34
N MET A 230 -9.98 -8.60 -12.18
CA MET A 230 -11.26 -9.14 -12.65
C MET A 230 -12.46 -8.49 -11.95
N LEU A 231 -12.35 -8.21 -10.65
CA LEU A 231 -13.38 -7.48 -9.89
C LEU A 231 -13.49 -6.02 -10.34
N LEU A 232 -12.36 -5.33 -10.56
CA LEU A 232 -12.34 -3.96 -11.05
C LEU A 232 -12.94 -3.83 -12.46
N LEU A 233 -12.69 -4.84 -13.31
CA LEU A 233 -13.19 -4.94 -14.68
C LEU A 233 -14.53 -5.68 -14.79
N HIS A 234 -15.21 -5.92 -13.67
CA HIS A 234 -16.51 -6.58 -13.70
C HIS A 234 -17.54 -5.73 -14.48
N PRO A 235 -18.41 -6.32 -15.32
CA PRO A 235 -19.41 -5.57 -16.10
C PRO A 235 -20.26 -4.59 -15.28
N GLU A 236 -20.62 -4.95 -14.05
CA GLU A 236 -21.36 -4.04 -13.16
C GLU A 236 -20.59 -2.77 -12.83
N GLN A 237 -19.28 -2.86 -12.60
CA GLN A 237 -18.44 -1.69 -12.36
C GLN A 237 -18.48 -0.76 -13.58
N PHE A 238 -18.41 -1.32 -14.78
CA PHE A 238 -18.54 -0.54 -16.02
C PHE A 238 -19.89 0.17 -16.13
N VAL A 239 -20.99 -0.50 -15.75
CA VAL A 239 -22.33 0.10 -15.76
C VAL A 239 -22.42 1.26 -14.77
N LEU A 240 -21.93 1.08 -13.53
CA LEU A 240 -21.89 2.14 -12.52
C LEU A 240 -21.12 3.36 -13.03
N LEU A 241 -19.91 3.14 -13.54
CA LEU A 241 -19.06 4.22 -14.05
C LEU A 241 -19.67 4.93 -15.26
N LYS A 242 -20.29 4.20 -16.20
CA LYS A 242 -21.03 4.79 -17.34
C LYS A 242 -22.18 5.68 -16.87
N ASN A 243 -22.85 5.29 -15.78
CA ASN A 243 -23.93 6.06 -15.15
C ASN A 243 -23.43 7.14 -14.18
N LYS A 244 -22.13 7.44 -14.16
CA LYS A 244 -21.48 8.41 -13.26
C LYS A 244 -21.69 8.09 -11.77
N GLN A 245 -21.92 6.83 -11.44
CA GLN A 245 -21.99 6.33 -10.07
C GLN A 245 -20.60 5.90 -9.60
N ALA A 246 -20.42 5.85 -8.28
CA ALA A 246 -19.21 5.31 -7.70
C ALA A 246 -19.11 3.80 -7.98
N GLY A 247 -17.90 3.32 -8.29
CA GLY A 247 -17.62 1.90 -8.32
C GLY A 247 -17.79 1.29 -6.92
N MET A 248 -18.16 0.01 -6.88
CA MET A 248 -18.26 -0.73 -5.63
C MET A 248 -16.86 -1.11 -5.11
N PRO A 249 -16.61 -1.05 -3.79
CA PRO A 249 -15.45 -1.70 -3.19
C PRO A 249 -15.41 -3.19 -3.54
N ALA A 250 -14.22 -3.78 -3.60
CA ALA A 250 -14.06 -5.19 -3.99
C ALA A 250 -14.87 -6.13 -3.09
N GLY A 251 -14.90 -5.85 -1.78
CA GLY A 251 -15.69 -6.62 -0.82
C GLY A 251 -17.18 -6.64 -1.12
N CYS A 252 -17.78 -5.49 -1.44
CA CYS A 252 -19.20 -5.40 -1.77
C CYS A 252 -19.53 -6.17 -3.06
N LEU A 253 -18.65 -6.10 -4.06
CA LEU A 253 -18.84 -6.85 -5.30
C LEU A 253 -18.75 -8.36 -5.06
N ILE A 254 -17.81 -8.81 -4.23
CA ILE A 254 -17.69 -10.23 -3.84
C ILE A 254 -18.94 -10.70 -3.10
N GLU A 255 -19.44 -9.91 -2.14
CA GLU A 255 -20.66 -10.25 -1.39
C GLU A 255 -21.87 -10.38 -2.32
N ARG A 256 -22.01 -9.45 -3.27
CA ARG A 256 -23.05 -9.52 -4.30
C ARG A 256 -22.92 -10.77 -5.16
N LEU A 257 -21.73 -11.04 -5.71
CA LEU A 257 -21.49 -12.22 -6.55
C LEU A 257 -21.79 -13.52 -5.80
N ASN A 258 -21.44 -13.60 -4.52
CA ASN A 258 -21.78 -14.75 -3.67
C ASN A 258 -23.30 -14.88 -3.48
N ALA A 259 -24.01 -13.78 -3.26
CA ALA A 259 -25.46 -13.78 -3.12
C ALA A 259 -26.15 -14.19 -4.43
N GLU A 260 -25.67 -13.69 -5.58
CA GLU A 260 -26.18 -14.05 -6.91
C GLU A 260 -25.95 -15.53 -7.22
N ALA A 261 -24.74 -16.05 -6.94
CA ALA A 261 -24.44 -17.46 -7.11
C ALA A 261 -25.33 -18.35 -6.23
N LEU A 262 -25.54 -17.96 -4.97
CA LEU A 262 -26.43 -18.66 -4.06
C LEU A 262 -27.88 -18.66 -4.58
N LEU A 263 -28.40 -17.48 -4.97
CA LEU A 263 -29.75 -17.36 -5.51
C LEU A 263 -29.93 -18.17 -6.79
N ALA A 264 -28.96 -18.15 -7.69
CA ALA A 264 -28.97 -18.97 -8.91
C ALA A 264 -29.01 -20.47 -8.59
N THR A 265 -28.23 -20.90 -7.58
CA THR A 265 -28.21 -22.30 -7.12
C THR A 265 -29.54 -22.71 -6.48
N VAL A 266 -30.12 -21.85 -5.63
CA VAL A 266 -31.45 -22.11 -5.04
C VAL A 266 -32.52 -22.16 -6.13
N LYS A 267 -32.45 -21.26 -7.11
CA LYS A 267 -33.39 -21.25 -8.24
C LYS A 267 -33.30 -22.55 -9.06
N SER A 268 -32.09 -23.04 -9.35
CA SER A 268 -31.93 -24.31 -10.08
C SER A 268 -32.48 -25.52 -9.32
N VAL A 269 -32.41 -25.51 -7.99
CA VAL A 269 -33.03 -26.55 -7.15
C VAL A 269 -34.56 -26.47 -7.23
N VAL A 270 -35.13 -25.27 -7.13
CA VAL A 270 -36.59 -25.09 -7.17
C VAL A 270 -37.18 -25.42 -8.54
N GLU A 271 -36.44 -25.14 -9.61
CA GLU A 271 -36.86 -25.40 -11.00
C GLU A 271 -36.54 -26.83 -11.48
N SER A 272 -35.96 -27.70 -10.63
CA SER A 272 -35.63 -29.06 -11.03
C SER A 272 -36.87 -29.96 -11.11
N GLU A 273 -36.73 -31.10 -11.80
CA GLU A 273 -37.79 -32.10 -11.90
C GLU A 273 -38.14 -32.73 -10.54
N ASP A 274 -37.17 -32.81 -9.62
CA ASP A 274 -37.34 -33.30 -8.24
C ASP A 274 -36.58 -32.38 -7.26
N PRO A 275 -37.24 -31.29 -6.81
CA PRO A 275 -36.62 -30.32 -5.91
C PRO A 275 -36.18 -30.90 -4.56
N ASP A 276 -36.87 -31.93 -4.05
CA ASP A 276 -36.54 -32.54 -2.77
C ASP A 276 -35.21 -33.31 -2.85
N THR A 277 -34.97 -34.00 -3.95
CA THR A 277 -33.70 -34.70 -4.19
C THR A 277 -32.55 -33.72 -4.42
N GLU A 278 -32.74 -32.69 -5.23
CA GLU A 278 -31.72 -31.67 -5.50
C GLU A 278 -31.38 -30.84 -4.24
N LEU A 279 -32.38 -30.52 -3.41
CA LEU A 279 -32.15 -29.82 -2.15
C LEU A 279 -31.31 -30.67 -1.18
N LYS A 280 -31.56 -31.98 -1.11
CA LYS A 280 -30.72 -32.90 -0.32
C LYS A 280 -29.30 -32.95 -0.84
N ALA A 281 -29.11 -32.99 -2.16
CA ALA A 281 -27.79 -32.97 -2.77
C ALA A 281 -27.03 -31.68 -2.45
N LEU A 282 -27.70 -30.52 -2.55
CA LEU A 282 -27.12 -29.22 -2.16
C LEU A 282 -26.74 -29.18 -0.68
N ALA A 283 -27.63 -29.64 0.22
CA ALA A 283 -27.36 -29.67 1.65
C ALA A 283 -26.14 -30.54 1.97
N LEU A 284 -26.04 -31.72 1.34
CA LEU A 284 -24.93 -32.64 1.52
C LEU A 284 -23.62 -32.04 0.99
N ALA A 285 -23.66 -31.38 -0.17
CA ALA A 285 -22.50 -30.66 -0.71
C ALA A 285 -22.03 -29.54 0.24
N LEU A 286 -22.96 -28.76 0.81
CA LEU A 286 -22.64 -27.73 1.78
C LEU A 286 -22.00 -28.32 3.04
N GLU A 287 -22.57 -29.39 3.60
CA GLU A 287 -22.00 -30.10 4.76
C GLU A 287 -20.57 -30.57 4.49
N HIS A 288 -20.28 -31.09 3.29
CA HIS A 288 -18.92 -31.51 2.91
C HIS A 288 -17.92 -30.36 2.82
N THR A 289 -18.37 -29.15 2.45
CA THR A 289 -17.48 -27.98 2.38
C THR A 289 -17.20 -27.34 3.73
N LEU A 290 -18.04 -27.59 4.74
CA LEU A 290 -17.86 -27.05 6.08
C LEU A 290 -16.78 -27.85 6.83
N PRO A 291 -15.62 -27.26 7.14
CA PRO A 291 -14.55 -28.00 7.78
C PRO A 291 -14.94 -28.35 9.23
N LYS A 292 -14.94 -29.65 9.57
CA LYS A 292 -14.96 -30.09 10.97
C LYS A 292 -13.60 -29.80 11.59
N ARG A 293 -13.48 -28.66 12.27
CA ARG A 293 -12.21 -28.24 12.90
C ARG A 293 -12.04 -28.94 14.24
N GLU A 294 -11.10 -29.87 14.32
CA GLU A 294 -10.66 -30.40 15.61
C GLU A 294 -9.89 -29.31 16.35
N SER A 295 -10.50 -28.77 17.40
CA SER A 295 -9.92 -27.69 18.18
C SER A 295 -9.34 -28.22 19.48
N SER A 296 -8.03 -28.08 19.62
CA SER A 296 -7.34 -28.37 20.87
C SER A 296 -7.83 -27.51 22.04
N ARG A 297 -8.29 -26.27 21.77
CA ARG A 297 -8.93 -25.41 22.79
C ARG A 297 -10.26 -25.95 23.28
N HIS A 298 -10.96 -26.72 22.45
CA HIS A 298 -12.23 -27.36 22.79
C HIS A 298 -12.02 -28.81 23.22
N MET A 299 -10.80 -29.18 23.63
CA MET A 299 -10.44 -30.48 24.19
C MET A 299 -10.70 -31.68 23.26
N ALA A 300 -10.86 -31.44 21.95
CA ALA A 300 -11.03 -32.51 20.97
C ALA A 300 -9.80 -33.44 21.00
N GLY A 301 -10.05 -34.75 21.17
CA GLY A 301 -9.01 -35.79 21.19
C GLY A 301 -8.05 -35.72 22.39
N ARG A 302 -8.38 -34.99 23.47
CA ARG A 302 -7.54 -34.91 24.67
C ARG A 302 -7.93 -35.95 25.71
N ASP A 303 -6.92 -36.63 26.24
CA ASP A 303 -7.05 -37.39 27.48
C ASP A 303 -7.11 -36.41 28.66
N LEU A 304 -8.22 -36.44 29.39
CA LEU A 304 -8.43 -35.62 30.59
C LEU A 304 -7.94 -36.33 31.86
N GLY A 305 -7.40 -37.54 31.73
CA GLY A 305 -7.05 -38.40 32.84
C GLY A 305 -8.27 -38.90 33.62
N GLU A 306 -8.00 -39.63 34.70
CA GLU A 306 -9.05 -40.10 35.60
C GLU A 306 -9.56 -38.95 36.49
N GLN A 307 -10.72 -38.41 36.13
CA GLN A 307 -11.43 -37.36 36.89
C GLN A 307 -12.16 -37.93 38.12
N LYS A 308 -11.49 -38.82 38.86
CA LYS A 308 -12.01 -39.44 40.07
C LYS A 308 -10.88 -39.66 41.07
N ALA A 309 -11.24 -39.65 42.35
CA ALA A 309 -10.28 -39.97 43.40
C ALA A 309 -9.83 -41.44 43.27
N THR A 310 -8.53 -41.64 43.09
CA THR A 310 -7.90 -42.97 43.06
C THR A 310 -7.87 -43.58 44.45
N ASP A 311 -8.31 -44.84 44.59
CA ASP A 311 -8.46 -45.49 45.89
C ASP A 311 -7.15 -45.60 46.68
N SER A 312 -6.03 -45.85 46.00
CA SER A 312 -4.69 -45.86 46.61
C SER A 312 -4.30 -44.51 47.23
N LEU A 313 -4.74 -43.40 46.61
CA LEU A 313 -4.46 -42.04 47.09
C LEU A 313 -5.46 -41.56 48.14
N LYS A 314 -6.66 -42.14 48.22
CA LYS A 314 -7.63 -41.83 49.29
C LYS A 314 -7.06 -42.16 50.67
N ALA A 315 -6.33 -43.28 50.80
CA ALA A 315 -5.67 -43.66 52.05
C ALA A 315 -4.58 -42.65 52.44
N HIS A 316 -3.81 -42.18 51.46
CA HIS A 316 -2.78 -41.18 51.68
C HIS A 316 -3.36 -39.81 52.07
N ALA A 317 -4.44 -39.38 51.42
CA ALA A 317 -5.15 -38.15 51.76
C ALA A 317 -5.77 -38.19 53.17
N ARG A 318 -6.27 -39.34 53.62
CA ARG A 318 -6.76 -39.53 55.01
C ARG A 318 -5.65 -39.33 56.05
N LYS A 319 -4.43 -39.79 55.75
CA LYS A 319 -3.28 -39.60 56.65
C LYS A 319 -2.93 -38.13 56.87
N PHE A 320 -2.93 -37.32 55.81
CA PHE A 320 -2.69 -35.88 55.91
C PHE A 320 -3.83 -35.15 56.63
N LYS A 321 -5.10 -35.51 56.39
CA LYS A 321 -6.23 -34.97 57.15
C LYS A 321 -6.17 -35.26 58.65
N LEU A 322 -5.61 -36.40 59.03
CA LEU A 322 -5.40 -36.76 60.45
C LEU A 322 -4.22 -36.01 61.08
N LEU A 323 -3.18 -35.71 60.30
CA LEU A 323 -2.04 -34.88 60.74
C LEU A 323 -2.43 -33.40 60.90
N ASP A 324 -3.28 -32.86 60.03
CA ASP A 324 -3.76 -31.47 60.14
C ASP A 324 -4.80 -31.27 61.26
N ALA A 325 -5.35 -32.37 61.82
CA ALA A 325 -6.32 -32.36 62.91
C ALA A 325 -5.69 -32.57 64.30
N ALA A 326 -4.36 -32.77 64.37
CA ALA A 326 -3.56 -32.93 65.58
C ALA A 326 -2.80 -31.65 65.91
#